data_AF-A0A368M4Y8-F1
#
_entry.id   AF-A0A368M4Y8-F1
#
_cell.length_a   1.000
_cell.length_b   1.000
_cell.length_c   1.000
_cell.angle_alpha   90.00
_cell.angle_beta   90.00
_cell.angle_gamma   90.00
#
_symmetry.space_group_name_H-M   'P 1'
#
loop_
_entity.id
_entity.type
_entity.pdbx_description
1 polymer ?
#
loop_
_entity_poly.entity_id
_entity_poly.type
_entity_poly.pdbx_seq_one_letter_code
_entity_poly.pdbx_strand_id
1 'polypeptide(L)' 'MACRQKADRGELTRFVIRPDQHPAIVHDVSATLPGRGAWVHPDATCLKKALTAASFARAFRTKVTASDLPRMDTEPKKSG' A
#
# COMPACT_ATOMS: atom_id res chain seq x y z
N MET A 1 6.25 -6.16 -0.32
CA MET A 1 5.86 -5.97 1.11
C MET A 1 5.20 -7.21 1.71
N ALA A 2 4.08 -7.69 1.15
CA ALA A 2 3.24 -8.74 1.76
C ALA A 2 3.79 -10.17 1.63
N CYS A 3 3.97 -10.68 0.41
CA CYS A 3 4.44 -12.05 0.15
C CYS A 3 5.96 -12.16 -0.03
N ARG A 4 6.67 -11.01 -0.09
CA ARG A 4 8.11 -10.89 -0.37
C ARG A 4 8.58 -11.48 -1.72
N GLN A 5 7.65 -11.89 -2.59
CA GLN A 5 7.97 -12.31 -3.96
C GLN A 5 8.38 -11.11 -4.81
N LYS A 6 9.24 -11.35 -5.79
CA LYS A 6 9.59 -10.39 -6.83
C LYS A 6 8.52 -10.45 -7.93
N ALA A 7 8.21 -9.29 -8.48
CA ALA A 7 7.30 -9.11 -9.60
C ALA A 7 7.67 -7.81 -10.32
N ASP A 8 7.23 -7.68 -11.56
CA ASP A 8 7.44 -6.45 -12.31
C ASP A 8 6.59 -5.32 -11.75
N ARG A 9 7.03 -4.07 -11.97
CA ARG A 9 6.32 -2.90 -11.41
C ARG A 9 4.87 -2.82 -11.88
N GLY A 10 4.57 -3.28 -13.10
CA GLY A 10 3.21 -3.29 -13.65
C GLY A 10 2.29 -4.31 -12.98
N GLU A 11 2.85 -5.31 -12.29
CA GLU A 11 2.09 -6.35 -11.56
C GLU A 11 1.88 -5.98 -10.09
N LEU A 12 2.42 -4.83 -9.67
CA LEU A 12 2.39 -4.34 -8.30
C LEU A 12 1.59 -3.05 -8.24
N THR A 13 0.94 -2.87 -7.11
CA THR A 13 0.32 -1.60 -6.74
C THR A 13 1.11 -0.91 -5.65
N ARG A 14 1.12 0.42 -5.68
CA ARG A 14 1.94 1.25 -4.79
C ARG A 14 1.06 1.97 -3.79
N PHE A 15 1.52 1.99 -2.54
CA PHE A 15 0.98 2.86 -1.49
C PHE A 15 2.05 3.84 -1.06
N VAL A 16 1.68 5.08 -0.78
CA VAL A 16 2.61 6.15 -0.39
C VAL A 16 2.15 6.75 0.93
N ILE A 17 3.10 7.07 1.81
CA ILE A 17 2.83 7.82 3.03
C ILE A 17 2.97 9.34 2.80
N ARG A 18 1.96 10.06 3.30
CA ARG A 18 1.75 11.51 3.28
C ARG A 18 1.39 11.95 4.71
N PRO A 19 2.39 12.22 5.57
CA PRO A 19 2.16 12.56 6.98
C PRO A 19 1.32 13.83 7.19
N ASP A 20 1.23 14.66 6.15
CA ASP A 20 0.45 15.89 6.05
C ASP A 20 -1.04 15.66 5.70
N GLN A 21 -1.45 14.41 5.44
CA GLN A 21 -2.80 14.07 4.99
C GLN A 21 -3.50 13.08 5.93
N HIS A 22 -4.82 13.00 5.80
CA HIS A 22 -5.64 12.03 6.52
C HIS A 22 -6.68 11.39 5.59
N PRO A 23 -6.63 10.06 5.34
CA PRO A 23 -5.64 9.11 5.84
C PRO A 23 -4.22 9.42 5.34
N ALA A 24 -3.22 9.18 6.18
CA ALA A 24 -1.83 9.47 5.84
C ALA A 24 -1.25 8.51 4.80
N ILE A 25 -1.91 7.37 4.53
CA ILE A 25 -1.49 6.43 3.50
C ILE A 25 -2.51 6.47 2.37
N VAL A 26 -2.01 6.64 1.15
CA VAL A 26 -2.82 6.74 -0.06
C VAL A 26 -2.41 5.67 -1.06
N HIS A 27 -3.39 5.24 -1.87
CA HIS A 27 -3.18 4.33 -2.99
C HIS A 27 -2.67 5.12 -4.20
N ASP A 28 -1.42 4.89 -4.59
CA ASP A 28 -0.74 5.56 -5.71
C ASP A 28 -0.78 4.66 -6.95
N VAL A 29 -1.96 4.58 -7.58
CA VAL A 29 -2.19 3.70 -8.75
C VAL A 29 -1.27 4.07 -9.92
N SER A 30 -1.02 5.36 -10.14
CA SER A 30 -0.15 5.85 -11.22
C SER A 30 1.34 5.73 -10.89
N ALA A 31 1.70 5.39 -9.65
CA ALA A 31 3.07 5.37 -9.15
C ALA A 31 3.82 6.70 -9.34
N THR A 32 3.11 7.83 -9.33
CA THR A 32 3.68 9.17 -9.59
C THR A 32 3.82 10.01 -8.33
N LEU A 33 3.22 9.61 -7.22
CA LEU A 33 3.24 10.44 -6.01
C LEU A 33 4.65 10.49 -5.38
N PRO A 34 5.07 11.66 -4.88
CA PRO A 34 6.33 11.81 -4.19
C PRO A 34 6.27 11.16 -2.81
N GLY A 35 7.44 10.74 -2.31
CA GLY A 35 7.58 10.18 -0.97
C GLY A 35 7.87 8.67 -0.95
N ARG A 36 7.92 8.12 0.27
CA ARG A 36 8.27 6.72 0.49
C ARG A 36 7.10 5.83 0.09
N GLY A 37 7.34 4.91 -0.84
CA GLY A 37 6.35 3.97 -1.34
C GLY A 37 6.52 2.54 -0.81
N ALA A 38 5.42 1.80 -0.73
CA ALA A 38 5.36 0.38 -0.45
C ALA A 38 4.64 -0.34 -1.61
N TRP A 39 5.30 -1.36 -2.17
CA TRP A 39 4.75 -2.15 -3.28
C TRP A 39 4.11 -3.45 -2.78
N VAL A 40 2.92 -3.73 -3.29
CA VAL A 40 2.05 -4.85 -2.90
C VAL A 40 1.43 -5.43 -4.17
N HIS A 41 1.28 -6.75 -4.27
CA HIS A 41 0.47 -7.32 -5.35
C HIS A 41 -1.00 -6.91 -5.16
N PRO A 42 -1.75 -6.66 -6.24
CA PRO A 42 -3.16 -6.28 -6.16
C PRO A 42 -4.09 -7.45 -5.79
N ASP A 43 -3.56 -8.66 -5.55
CA ASP A 43 -4.37 -9.80 -5.12
C ASP A 43 -4.84 -9.66 -3.66
N ALA A 44 -6.01 -10.23 -3.37
CA ALA A 44 -6.66 -10.12 -2.07
C ALA A 44 -5.80 -10.65 -0.90
N THR A 45 -4.96 -11.66 -1.13
CA THR A 45 -4.11 -12.24 -0.09
C THR A 45 -2.99 -11.29 0.29
N CYS A 46 -2.34 -10.68 -0.70
CA CYS A 46 -1.31 -9.67 -0.46
C CYS A 46 -1.89 -8.40 0.16
N LEU A 47 -3.04 -7.94 -0.34
CA LEU A 47 -3.72 -6.76 0.20
C LEU A 47 -4.11 -6.95 1.66
N LYS A 48 -4.77 -8.07 2.02
CA LYS A 48 -5.17 -8.37 3.41
C LYS A 48 -3.98 -8.35 4.37
N LYS A 49 -2.81 -8.80 3.93
CA LYS A 49 -1.56 -8.77 4.72
C LYS A 49 -0.94 -7.37 4.78
N ALA A 50 -1.03 -6.60 3.71
CA ALA A 50 -0.42 -5.27 3.61
C ALA A 50 -1.22 -4.18 4.33
N LEU A 51 -2.55 -4.25 4.30
CA LEU A 51 -3.47 -3.22 4.79
C LEU A 51 -3.66 -3.27 6.31
N THR A 52 -2.53 -3.27 7.02
CA THR A 52 -2.49 -3.21 8.47
C THR A 52 -1.51 -2.13 8.90
N ALA A 53 -1.82 -1.46 10.01
CA ALA A 53 -0.98 -0.39 10.54
C ALA A 53 0.45 -0.90 10.81
N ALA A 54 0.60 -2.10 11.35
CA ALA A 54 1.91 -2.71 11.62
C ALA A 54 2.72 -2.96 10.34
N SER A 55 2.09 -3.44 9.28
CA SER A 55 2.77 -3.69 8.00
C SER A 55 3.27 -2.39 7.38
N PHE A 56 2.41 -1.37 7.31
CA PHE A 56 2.80 -0.05 6.80
C PHE A 56 3.81 0.67 7.69
N ALA A 57 3.69 0.57 9.02
CA ALA A 57 4.69 1.12 9.94
C ALA A 57 6.08 0.55 9.65
N ARG A 58 6.16 -0.77 9.41
CA ARG A 58 7.42 -1.43 9.03
C ARG A 58 7.93 -0.97 7.67
N ALA A 59 7.07 -0.87 6.66
CA ALA A 59 7.46 -0.47 5.31
C ALA A 59 7.92 0.99 5.26
N PHE A 60 7.20 1.88 5.96
CA PHE A 60 7.47 3.30 5.96
C PHE A 60 8.47 3.75 7.02
N ARG A 61 8.79 2.89 7.99
CA ARG A 61 9.67 3.17 9.13
C ARG A 61 9.18 4.35 9.96
N THR A 62 7.88 4.39 10.21
CA THR A 62 7.20 5.45 10.96
C THR A 62 6.02 4.87 11.73
N LYS A 63 5.49 5.62 12.70
CA LYS A 63 4.27 5.24 13.41
C LYS A 63 3.10 5.35 12.43
N VAL A 64 2.30 4.29 12.36
CA VAL A 64 1.05 4.23 11.58
C VAL A 64 -0.03 3.73 12.52
N THR A 65 -1.19 4.34 12.46
CA THR A 65 -2.39 3.98 13.23
C THR A 65 -3.50 3.52 12.28
N ALA A 66 -4.60 3.02 12.83
CA ALA A 66 -5.74 2.56 12.02
C ALA A 66 -6.35 3.69 11.18
N SER A 67 -6.34 4.92 11.68
CA SER A 67 -6.89 6.08 10.97
C SER A 67 -5.99 6.56 9.82
N ASP A 68 -4.71 6.17 9.82
CA ASP A 68 -3.78 6.46 8.73
C ASP A 68 -3.94 5.52 7.53
N LEU A 69 -4.67 4.40 7.69
CA LEU A 69 -4.80 3.39 6.66
C LEU A 69 -5.61 3.89 5.45
N PRO A 70 -5.23 3.48 4.23
CA PRO A 70 -5.97 3.86 3.05
C PRO A 70 -7.38 3.29 3.13
N ARG A 71 -8.38 4.10 2.76
CA ARG A 71 -9.73 3.60 2.52
C ARG A 71 -9.70 2.85 1.19
N MET A 72 -10.01 1.56 1.22
CA MET A 72 -10.12 0.78 0.00
C MET A 72 -11.53 0.95 -0.57
N ASP A 73 -11.70 2.01 -1.34
CA ASP A 73 -12.98 2.29 -2.03
C ASP A 73 -13.06 1.56 -3.38
N THR A 74 -12.08 0.71 -3.70
CA THR A 74 -11.96 0.06 -5.01
C THR A 74 -11.69 -1.43 -4.88
N GLU A 75 -12.56 -2.20 -5.53
CA GLU A 75 -12.47 -3.66 -5.69
C GLU A 75 -11.07 -4.09 -6.17
N PRO A 76 -10.53 -5.21 -5.64
CA PRO A 76 -9.30 -5.78 -6.17
C PRO A 76 -9.55 -6.16 -7.64
N LYS A 77 -8.90 -5.47 -8.58
CA LYS A 77 -8.84 -5.97 -9.96
C LYS A 77 -8.14 -7.32 -9.91
N LYS A 78 -8.89 -8.39 -10.14
CA LYS A 78 -8.34 -9.72 -10.40
C LYS A 78 -7.37 -9.58 -11.58
N SER A 79 -6.08 -9.81 -11.36
CA SER A 79 -5.19 -10.13 -12.48
C SER A 79 -5.71 -11.43 -13.08
N GLY A 80 -6.21 -11.34 -14.32
CA GLY A 80 -6.50 -12.49 -15.18
C GLY A 80 -5.27 -12.94 -15.93
#